data_AF-X0UCT6-F1
#
_entry.id   AF-X0UCT6-F1
#
_cell.length_a   1.000
_cell.length_b   1.000
_cell.length_c   1.000
_cell.angle_alpha   90.00
_cell.angle_beta   90.00
_cell.angle_gamma   90.00
#
_symmetry.space_group_name_H-M   'P 1'
#
loop_
_entity.id
_entity.type
_entity.pdbx_description
1 polymer ?
#
loop_
_entity_poly.entity_id
_entity_poly.type
_entity_poly.pdbx_seq_one_letter_code
_entity_poly.pdbx_strand_id
1 'polypeptide(L)'
;VEEIIEDDELLVQIIEEKNLPKKVRKKRVKRKRKRKQFYYEIHPFPVLADEKFYELISLAEAGTLKEVFGYDSQEFEIFLLNAYKHFDLIGEIPFSRRSFEYICDLIQQRYIKNGRNKITQVPPALFVASMVFCARYSEEEARKFWEPYADLVWKTKSDQYFQAVCRKHFLASKSFLLENYDFLFPIINEGDVVRPIYYQAVIPYYLQSKFAKWLVERFEQLLDFSIDDLPNVLQKEKSLDYVPPRLRNFVQQSETRDTAAKLIQQMAKAIRLFQS
;
A
#
# COMPACT_ATOMS: atom_id res chain seq x y z
N VAL A 1 76.63 50.26 -41.54
CA VAL A 1 76.11 50.75 -40.25
C VAL A 1 74.62 50.56 -40.32
N GLU A 2 74.13 49.52 -39.66
CA GLU A 2 72.79 49.41 -39.07
C GLU A 2 72.72 48.03 -38.39
N GLU A 3 72.46 48.07 -37.10
CA GLU A 3 72.23 46.96 -36.19
C GLU A 3 70.91 46.28 -36.50
N ILE A 4 70.83 44.96 -36.30
CA ILE A 4 69.58 44.33 -35.87
C ILE A 4 69.90 43.36 -34.73
N ILE A 5 69.26 43.67 -33.62
CA ILE A 5 69.16 42.98 -32.33
C ILE A 5 68.18 41.80 -32.49
N GLU A 6 68.28 40.81 -31.58
CA GLU A 6 67.20 39.97 -31.04
C GLU A 6 67.41 38.47 -31.25
N ASP A 7 68.14 37.87 -30.30
CA ASP A 7 68.37 36.43 -30.15
C ASP A 7 67.70 35.93 -28.85
N ASP A 8 66.42 36.30 -28.64
CA ASP A 8 65.63 35.92 -27.45
C ASP A 8 64.22 35.35 -27.80
N GLU A 9 63.84 35.25 -29.08
CA GLU A 9 62.54 34.67 -29.48
C GLU A 9 62.51 33.12 -29.52
N LEU A 10 63.67 32.46 -29.51
CA LEU A 10 63.77 31.00 -29.67
C LEU A 10 63.50 30.19 -28.39
N LEU A 11 63.44 30.84 -27.22
CA LEU A 11 63.17 30.19 -25.93
C LEU A 11 61.69 30.23 -25.51
N VAL A 12 60.86 31.08 -26.15
CA VAL A 12 59.42 31.18 -25.84
C VAL A 12 58.59 30.13 -26.59
N GLN A 13 59.04 29.66 -27.76
CA GLN A 13 58.30 28.66 -28.55
C GLN A 13 58.32 27.24 -27.96
N ILE A 14 59.28 26.91 -27.06
CA ILE A 14 59.36 25.58 -26.44
C ILE A 14 58.49 25.47 -25.18
N ILE A 15 58.04 26.59 -24.59
CA ILE A 15 57.23 26.60 -23.37
C ILE A 15 55.72 26.59 -23.68
N GLU A 16 55.29 27.04 -24.86
CA GLU A 16 53.86 27.08 -25.23
C GLU A 16 53.29 25.74 -25.74
N GLU A 17 54.11 24.77 -26.15
CA GLU A 17 53.61 23.46 -26.61
C GLU A 17 53.18 22.50 -25.47
N LYS A 18 53.38 22.85 -24.20
CA LYS A 18 53.01 21.98 -23.06
C LYS A 18 51.66 22.28 -22.40
N ASN A 19 50.90 23.25 -22.90
CA ASN A 19 49.57 23.61 -22.36
C ASN A 19 48.42 23.42 -23.34
N LEU A 20 48.44 22.33 -24.13
CA LEU A 20 47.24 21.86 -24.79
C LEU A 20 46.27 21.24 -23.76
N PRO A 21 45.03 21.74 -23.62
CA PRO A 21 44.06 21.18 -22.70
C PRO A 21 43.80 19.74 -23.10
N LYS A 22 44.08 18.80 -22.18
CA LYS A 22 43.70 17.39 -22.29
C LYS A 22 42.27 17.33 -22.83
N LYS A 23 42.09 16.79 -24.04
CA LYS A 23 40.78 16.48 -24.61
C LYS A 23 39.99 15.76 -23.53
N VAL A 24 39.05 16.48 -22.91
CA VAL A 24 38.07 15.91 -22.01
C VAL A 24 37.36 14.87 -22.85
N ARG A 25 37.72 13.60 -22.65
CA ARG A 25 36.93 12.48 -23.14
C ARG A 25 35.54 12.79 -22.61
N LYS A 26 34.65 13.28 -23.49
CA LYS A 26 33.22 13.36 -23.22
C LYS A 26 32.86 11.94 -22.85
N LYS A 27 32.84 11.63 -21.54
CA LYS A 27 32.22 10.42 -21.03
C LYS A 27 30.84 10.50 -21.64
N ARG A 28 30.58 9.64 -22.63
CA ARG A 28 29.22 9.38 -23.10
C ARG A 28 28.50 9.07 -21.81
N VAL A 29 27.75 10.05 -21.31
CA VAL A 29 26.77 9.84 -20.27
C VAL A 29 25.87 8.83 -20.94
N LYS A 30 26.10 7.55 -20.63
CA LYS A 30 25.15 6.49 -20.95
C LYS A 30 23.90 7.03 -20.28
N ARG A 31 22.99 7.60 -21.08
CA ARG A 31 21.65 7.98 -20.62
C ARG A 31 21.21 6.74 -19.87
N LYS A 32 21.18 6.81 -18.54
CA LYS A 32 20.58 5.76 -17.72
C LYS A 32 19.20 5.65 -18.34
N ARG A 33 18.95 4.57 -19.09
CA ARG A 33 17.61 4.30 -19.63
C ARG A 33 16.72 4.49 -18.42
N LYS A 34 15.87 5.54 -18.43
CA LYS A 34 14.84 5.72 -17.42
C LYS A 34 14.17 4.36 -17.36
N ARG A 35 14.39 3.63 -16.26
CA ARG A 35 13.75 2.32 -16.06
C ARG A 35 12.27 2.62 -16.28
N LYS A 36 11.68 1.98 -17.29
CA LYS A 36 10.30 2.21 -17.73
C LYS A 36 9.45 2.50 -16.50
N GLN A 37 8.95 3.74 -16.41
CA GLN A 37 7.95 4.07 -15.41
C GLN A 37 6.80 3.09 -15.63
N PHE A 38 6.40 2.48 -14.52
CA PHE A 38 5.25 1.63 -14.42
C PHE A 38 4.03 2.43 -14.89
N TYR A 39 3.46 2.06 -16.02
CA TYR A 39 2.17 2.58 -16.45
C TYR A 39 1.36 1.37 -16.87
N TYR A 40 0.32 1.07 -16.09
CA TYR A 40 -0.82 0.39 -16.68
C TYR A 40 -1.48 1.43 -17.57
N GLU A 41 -1.47 1.20 -18.87
CA GLU A 41 -2.09 2.07 -19.87
C GLU A 41 -3.62 1.93 -19.81
N ILE A 42 -4.22 2.13 -18.63
CA ILE A 42 -5.67 2.20 -18.47
C ILE A 42 -6.02 3.67 -18.33
N HIS A 43 -5.84 4.43 -19.40
CA HIS A 43 -6.26 5.83 -19.46
C HIS A 43 -7.11 6.07 -20.70
N PRO A 44 -8.31 6.65 -20.57
CA PRO A 44 -8.98 6.99 -19.30
C PRO A 44 -9.38 5.73 -18.50
N PHE A 45 -9.45 5.85 -17.17
CA PHE A 45 -9.97 4.76 -16.34
C PHE A 45 -11.46 4.56 -16.64
N PRO A 46 -11.91 3.35 -17.00
CA PRO A 46 -13.32 3.07 -17.19
C PRO A 46 -14.09 3.33 -15.90
N VAL A 47 -15.11 4.19 -15.99
CA VAL A 47 -16.06 4.42 -14.90
C VAL A 47 -17.16 3.38 -15.02
N LEU A 48 -17.40 2.64 -13.94
CA LEU A 48 -18.52 1.70 -13.88
C LEU A 48 -19.81 2.48 -13.64
N ALA A 49 -20.90 2.06 -14.28
CA ALA A 49 -22.23 2.56 -13.93
C ALA A 49 -22.58 2.09 -12.51
N ASP A 50 -23.28 2.94 -11.74
CA ASP A 50 -23.59 2.69 -10.33
C ASP A 50 -24.26 1.33 -10.11
N GLU A 51 -25.23 0.95 -10.95
CA GLU A 51 -25.92 -0.34 -10.88
C GLU A 51 -24.94 -1.52 -10.97
N LYS A 52 -24.05 -1.49 -11.97
CA LYS A 52 -23.01 -2.50 -12.16
C LYS A 52 -22.00 -2.50 -11.01
N PHE A 53 -21.67 -1.32 -10.47
CA PHE A 53 -20.78 -1.21 -9.33
C PHE A 53 -21.38 -1.91 -8.09
N TYR A 54 -22.63 -1.61 -7.73
CA TYR A 54 -23.28 -2.22 -6.57
C TYR A 54 -23.54 -3.72 -6.75
N GLU A 55 -23.82 -4.19 -7.96
CA GLU A 55 -23.88 -5.62 -8.28
C GLU A 55 -22.53 -6.30 -7.95
N LEU A 56 -21.42 -5.74 -8.44
CA LEU A 56 -20.08 -6.28 -8.18
C LEU A 56 -19.71 -6.24 -6.69
N ILE A 57 -20.15 -5.22 -5.96
CA ILE A 57 -19.98 -5.14 -4.50
C ILE A 57 -20.73 -6.28 -3.80
N SER A 58 -21.98 -6.56 -4.20
CA SER A 58 -22.75 -7.69 -3.64
C SER A 58 -22.09 -9.04 -3.92
N LEU A 59 -21.55 -9.24 -5.13
CA LEU A 59 -20.79 -10.45 -5.47
C LEU A 59 -19.48 -10.55 -4.67
N ALA A 60 -18.85 -9.42 -4.37
CA ALA A 60 -17.66 -9.36 -3.53
C ALA A 60 -17.95 -9.76 -2.07
N GLU A 61 -19.11 -9.41 -1.56
CA GLU A 61 -19.59 -9.83 -0.25
C GLU A 61 -19.95 -11.33 -0.25
N ALA A 62 -20.65 -11.80 -1.29
CA ALA A 62 -21.00 -13.21 -1.45
C ALA A 62 -19.79 -14.13 -1.71
N GLY A 63 -18.66 -13.58 -2.18
CA GLY A 63 -17.46 -14.36 -2.49
C GLY A 63 -17.47 -15.02 -3.87
N THR A 64 -18.23 -14.47 -4.81
CA THR A 64 -18.48 -15.06 -6.15
C THR A 64 -17.85 -14.26 -7.30
N LEU A 65 -16.94 -13.32 -7.00
CA LEU A 65 -16.24 -12.51 -8.00
C LEU A 65 -15.56 -13.31 -9.11
N LYS A 66 -15.09 -14.53 -8.81
CA LYS A 66 -14.45 -15.43 -9.77
C LYS A 66 -15.38 -15.82 -10.93
N GLU A 67 -16.69 -15.86 -10.70
CA GLU A 67 -17.69 -16.22 -11.72
C GLU A 67 -17.83 -15.12 -12.79
N VAL A 68 -17.60 -13.86 -12.40
CA VAL A 68 -17.69 -12.71 -13.30
C VAL A 68 -16.35 -12.41 -13.96
N PHE A 69 -15.28 -12.31 -13.17
CA PHE A 69 -13.98 -11.87 -13.67
C PHE A 69 -13.09 -13.01 -14.15
N GLY A 70 -13.40 -14.27 -13.80
CA GLY A 70 -12.56 -15.42 -14.15
C GLY A 70 -11.13 -15.25 -13.64
N TYR A 71 -10.18 -15.04 -14.56
CA TYR A 71 -8.81 -14.66 -14.23
C TYR A 71 -8.40 -13.32 -14.85
N ASP A 72 -9.33 -12.45 -15.24
CA ASP A 72 -9.01 -11.14 -15.81
C ASP A 72 -8.59 -10.15 -14.72
N SER A 73 -7.27 -10.00 -14.58
CA SER A 73 -6.68 -9.08 -13.62
C SER A 73 -6.89 -7.61 -13.98
N GLN A 74 -7.15 -7.28 -15.25
CA GLN A 74 -7.35 -5.89 -15.68
C GLN A 74 -8.78 -5.43 -15.40
N GLU A 75 -9.77 -6.26 -15.71
CA GLU A 75 -11.16 -5.95 -15.35
C GLU A 75 -11.34 -5.88 -13.84
N PHE A 76 -10.70 -6.78 -13.10
CA PHE A 76 -10.74 -6.73 -11.64
C PHE A 76 -10.02 -5.50 -11.06
N GLU A 77 -8.90 -5.08 -11.66
CA GLU A 77 -8.25 -3.80 -11.31
C GLU A 77 -9.20 -2.61 -11.53
N ILE A 78 -9.91 -2.56 -12.66
CA ILE A 78 -10.89 -1.49 -12.94
C ILE A 78 -11.97 -1.46 -11.87
N PHE A 79 -12.49 -2.61 -11.47
CA PHE A 79 -13.44 -2.70 -10.38
C PHE A 79 -12.88 -2.14 -9.06
N LEU A 80 -11.65 -2.55 -8.68
CA LEU A 80 -11.00 -2.04 -7.46
C LEU A 80 -10.78 -0.53 -7.49
N LEU A 81 -10.34 0.02 -8.62
CA LEU A 81 -10.15 1.46 -8.78
C LEU A 81 -11.46 2.24 -8.68
N ASN A 82 -12.58 1.68 -9.15
CA ASN A 82 -13.90 2.27 -8.91
C ASN A 82 -14.27 2.15 -7.43
N ALA A 83 -14.06 1.00 -6.78
CA ALA A 83 -14.32 0.82 -5.36
C ALA A 83 -13.56 1.82 -4.49
N TYR A 84 -12.30 2.13 -4.80
CA TYR A 84 -11.50 3.09 -4.03
C TYR A 84 -12.03 4.53 -4.05
N LYS A 85 -12.99 4.86 -4.93
CA LYS A 85 -13.69 6.15 -4.91
C LYS A 85 -14.87 6.18 -3.94
N HIS A 86 -15.37 5.01 -3.53
CA HIS A 86 -16.57 4.88 -2.69
C HIS A 86 -16.27 4.52 -1.23
N PHE A 87 -15.02 4.16 -0.90
CA PHE A 87 -14.61 3.75 0.44
C PHE A 87 -13.41 4.57 0.91
N ASP A 88 -13.40 4.98 2.18
CA ASP A 88 -12.31 5.76 2.77
C ASP A 88 -11.09 4.88 3.05
N LEU A 89 -11.33 3.59 3.37
CA LEU A 89 -10.29 2.59 3.61
C LEU A 89 -10.50 1.36 2.71
N ILE A 90 -9.40 0.74 2.24
CA ILE A 90 -9.48 -0.44 1.35
C ILE A 90 -10.15 -1.60 2.06
N GLY A 91 -9.88 -1.74 3.35
CA GLY A 91 -10.47 -2.76 4.20
C GLY A 91 -11.96 -2.56 4.47
N GLU A 92 -12.56 -1.42 4.12
CA GLU A 92 -14.02 -1.21 4.22
C GLU A 92 -14.77 -1.87 3.06
N ILE A 93 -14.09 -2.13 1.93
CA ILE A 93 -14.70 -2.85 0.82
C ILE A 93 -15.19 -4.20 1.35
N PRO A 94 -16.45 -4.59 1.11
CA PRO A 94 -17.07 -5.76 1.72
C PRO A 94 -16.61 -7.05 1.02
N PHE A 95 -15.31 -7.30 0.97
CA PHE A 95 -14.77 -8.57 0.49
C PHE A 95 -14.87 -9.60 1.58
N SER A 96 -15.56 -10.70 1.32
CA SER A 96 -15.50 -11.89 2.16
C SER A 96 -14.13 -12.57 2.10
N ARG A 97 -13.91 -13.55 2.99
CA ARG A 97 -12.71 -14.41 2.96
C ARG A 97 -12.55 -15.10 1.60
N ARG A 98 -13.65 -15.54 0.99
CA ARG A 98 -13.65 -16.16 -0.36
C ARG A 98 -13.20 -15.18 -1.44
N SER A 99 -13.59 -13.91 -1.34
CA SER A 99 -13.10 -12.86 -2.25
C SER A 99 -11.60 -12.62 -2.09
N PHE A 100 -11.07 -12.67 -0.87
CA PHE A 100 -9.62 -12.63 -0.65
C PHE A 100 -8.91 -13.87 -1.21
N GLU A 101 -9.47 -15.07 -1.04
CA GLU A 101 -8.96 -16.30 -1.65
C GLU A 101 -8.94 -16.20 -3.17
N TYR A 102 -9.98 -15.61 -3.79
CA TYR A 102 -10.01 -15.29 -5.21
C TYR A 102 -8.86 -14.35 -5.63
N ILE A 103 -8.58 -13.29 -4.86
CA ILE A 103 -7.44 -12.39 -5.14
C ILE A 103 -6.12 -13.16 -5.12
N CYS A 104 -5.94 -14.07 -4.14
CA CYS A 104 -4.76 -14.91 -4.05
C CYS A 104 -4.63 -15.80 -5.28
N ASP A 105 -5.70 -16.51 -5.65
CA ASP A 105 -5.78 -17.36 -6.85
C ASP A 105 -5.43 -16.56 -8.12
N LEU A 106 -6.05 -15.39 -8.29
CA LEU A 106 -5.83 -14.51 -9.44
C LEU A 106 -4.36 -14.12 -9.56
N ILE A 107 -3.73 -13.72 -8.44
CA ILE A 107 -2.33 -13.34 -8.43
C ILE A 107 -1.43 -14.53 -8.77
N GLN A 108 -1.71 -15.69 -8.17
CA GLN A 108 -0.93 -16.91 -8.39
C GLN A 108 -0.99 -17.36 -9.85
N GLN A 109 -2.18 -17.38 -10.45
CA GLN A 109 -2.36 -17.81 -11.84
C GLN A 109 -1.75 -16.85 -12.86
N ARG A 110 -1.83 -15.54 -12.62
CA ARG A 110 -1.36 -14.53 -13.60
C ARG A 110 0.10 -14.13 -13.44
N TYR A 111 0.61 -14.11 -12.21
CA TYR A 111 1.89 -13.48 -11.89
C TYR A 111 2.93 -14.44 -11.31
N ILE A 112 2.62 -15.72 -11.12
CA ILE A 112 3.64 -16.75 -10.88
C ILE A 112 3.88 -17.49 -12.19
N LYS A 113 5.03 -17.23 -12.82
CA LYS A 113 5.40 -17.85 -14.12
C LYS A 113 6.68 -18.64 -13.97
N ASN A 114 6.64 -19.93 -14.30
CA ASN A 114 7.79 -20.85 -14.20
C ASN A 114 8.44 -20.81 -12.80
N GLY A 115 7.61 -20.81 -11.75
CA GLY A 115 8.07 -20.72 -10.36
C GLY A 115 8.67 -19.37 -9.94
N ARG A 116 8.51 -18.31 -10.75
CA ARG A 116 9.02 -16.97 -10.45
C ARG A 116 7.90 -15.96 -10.27
N ASN A 117 7.96 -15.23 -9.17
CA ASN A 117 6.99 -14.20 -8.82
C ASN A 117 7.24 -12.92 -9.62
N LYS A 118 6.23 -12.47 -10.37
CA LYS A 118 6.20 -11.22 -11.15
C LYS A 118 5.49 -10.12 -10.37
N ILE A 119 5.94 -9.90 -9.12
CA ILE A 119 5.36 -8.93 -8.18
C ILE A 119 5.22 -7.55 -8.81
N THR A 120 6.28 -7.11 -9.49
CA THR A 120 6.31 -5.86 -10.22
C THR A 120 5.57 -5.93 -11.57
N GLN A 121 4.57 -6.79 -11.73
CA GLN A 121 3.64 -6.79 -12.86
C GLN A 121 2.19 -6.86 -12.37
N VAL A 122 1.96 -6.84 -11.05
CA VAL A 122 0.61 -6.76 -10.48
C VAL A 122 0.14 -5.30 -10.51
N PRO A 123 -1.09 -5.03 -10.99
CA PRO A 123 -1.71 -3.71 -10.96
C PRO A 123 -1.74 -3.08 -9.55
N PRO A 124 -1.65 -1.73 -9.43
CA PRO A 124 -1.50 -1.08 -8.14
C PRO A 124 -2.65 -1.36 -7.18
N ALA A 125 -3.91 -1.25 -7.63
CA ALA A 125 -5.05 -1.46 -6.75
C ALA A 125 -5.14 -2.93 -6.32
N LEU A 126 -4.98 -3.88 -7.23
CA LEU A 126 -4.95 -5.31 -6.95
C LEU A 126 -3.82 -5.68 -5.99
N PHE A 127 -2.63 -5.14 -6.21
CA PHE A 127 -1.48 -5.41 -5.35
C PHE A 127 -1.74 -4.91 -3.92
N VAL A 128 -2.20 -3.66 -3.76
CA VAL A 128 -2.47 -3.10 -2.44
C VAL A 128 -3.66 -3.79 -1.78
N ALA A 129 -4.74 -4.09 -2.51
CA ALA A 129 -5.87 -4.87 -2.00
C ALA A 129 -5.40 -6.22 -1.45
N SER A 130 -4.54 -6.94 -2.18
CA SER A 130 -4.01 -8.23 -1.71
C SER A 130 -3.23 -8.09 -0.39
N MET A 131 -2.46 -7.01 -0.21
CA MET A 131 -1.74 -6.75 1.02
C MET A 131 -2.70 -6.42 2.18
N VAL A 132 -3.66 -5.53 1.93
CA VAL A 132 -4.65 -5.08 2.91
C VAL A 132 -5.54 -6.23 3.38
N PHE A 133 -6.09 -7.01 2.45
CA PHE A 133 -6.92 -8.16 2.79
C PHE A 133 -6.13 -9.33 3.36
N CYS A 134 -4.84 -9.47 3.04
CA CYS A 134 -3.96 -10.37 3.78
C CYS A 134 -3.81 -9.93 5.24
N ALA A 135 -3.61 -8.64 5.50
CA ALA A 135 -3.54 -8.14 6.88
C ALA A 135 -4.88 -8.34 7.62
N ARG A 136 -6.02 -8.17 6.93
CA ARG A 136 -7.35 -8.39 7.50
C ARG A 136 -7.65 -9.86 7.82
N TYR A 137 -7.30 -10.79 6.93
CA TYR A 137 -7.67 -12.20 7.04
C TYR A 137 -6.58 -13.12 7.60
N SER A 138 -5.32 -12.69 7.67
CA SER A 138 -4.29 -13.44 8.36
C SER A 138 -4.48 -13.37 9.88
N GLU A 139 -4.22 -14.48 10.57
CA GLU A 139 -4.28 -14.56 12.03
C GLU A 139 -2.98 -14.11 12.71
N GLU A 140 -1.99 -13.66 11.94
CA GLU A 140 -0.68 -13.25 12.44
C GLU A 140 -0.64 -11.77 12.85
N GLU A 141 0.32 -11.42 13.69
CA GLU A 141 0.55 -10.04 14.10
C GLU A 141 1.24 -9.23 12.99
N ALA A 142 1.05 -7.90 13.01
CA ALA A 142 1.64 -6.99 12.04
C ALA A 142 3.16 -7.19 11.84
N ARG A 143 3.90 -7.46 12.92
CA ARG A 143 5.35 -7.70 12.85
C ARG A 143 5.74 -8.89 11.98
N LYS A 144 4.84 -9.86 11.83
CA LYS A 144 5.04 -11.07 11.01
C LYS A 144 4.40 -10.97 9.63
N PHE A 145 3.76 -9.86 9.27
CA PHE A 145 2.97 -9.68 8.03
C PHE A 145 3.55 -10.31 6.77
N TRP A 146 4.88 -10.24 6.57
CA TRP A 146 5.52 -10.78 5.38
C TRP A 146 5.43 -12.30 5.25
N GLU A 147 5.36 -13.03 6.36
CA GLU A 147 5.21 -14.50 6.37
C GLU A 147 3.86 -14.94 5.77
N PRO A 148 2.69 -14.56 6.31
CA PRO A 148 1.40 -14.93 5.72
C PRO A 148 1.23 -14.30 4.33
N TYR A 149 1.77 -13.11 4.06
CA TYR A 149 1.66 -12.52 2.72
C TYR A 149 2.45 -13.33 1.67
N ALA A 150 3.66 -13.79 2.01
CA ALA A 150 4.46 -14.63 1.12
C ALA A 150 3.80 -15.99 0.88
N ASP A 151 3.23 -16.60 1.92
CA ASP A 151 2.62 -17.93 1.84
C ASP A 151 1.23 -17.91 1.18
N LEU A 152 0.32 -17.08 1.67
CA LEU A 152 -1.07 -17.04 1.23
C LEU A 152 -1.18 -16.50 -0.20
N VAL A 153 -0.54 -15.36 -0.49
CA VAL A 153 -0.69 -14.65 -1.77
C VAL A 153 0.30 -15.15 -2.81
N TRP A 154 1.53 -15.45 -2.42
CA TRP A 154 2.64 -15.67 -3.35
C TRP A 154 3.20 -17.09 -3.37
N LYS A 155 2.71 -17.99 -2.51
CA LYS A 155 3.19 -19.39 -2.38
C LYS A 155 4.71 -19.50 -2.31
N THR A 156 5.33 -18.59 -1.55
CA THR A 156 6.79 -18.50 -1.41
C THR A 156 7.21 -18.21 0.03
N LYS A 157 8.52 -18.18 0.28
CA LYS A 157 9.11 -17.77 1.55
C LYS A 157 9.28 -16.25 1.63
N SER A 158 9.14 -15.70 2.83
CA SER A 158 9.29 -14.27 3.13
C SER A 158 10.76 -13.79 3.18
N ASP A 159 11.57 -14.17 2.20
CA ASP A 159 12.99 -13.78 2.18
C ASP A 159 13.21 -12.27 1.96
N GLN A 160 14.42 -11.79 2.23
CA GLN A 160 14.75 -10.37 2.11
C GLN A 160 14.54 -9.82 0.69
N TYR A 161 14.74 -10.64 -0.34
CA TYR A 161 14.55 -10.26 -1.73
C TYR A 161 13.07 -10.04 -2.03
N PHE A 162 12.21 -11.00 -1.67
CA PHE A 162 10.76 -10.93 -1.78
C PHE A 162 10.23 -9.66 -1.09
N GLN A 163 10.63 -9.42 0.16
CA GLN A 163 10.17 -8.25 0.90
C GLN A 163 10.68 -6.95 0.26
N ALA A 164 11.93 -6.89 -0.22
CA ALA A 164 12.47 -5.69 -0.87
C ALA A 164 11.73 -5.36 -2.18
N VAL A 165 11.40 -6.38 -2.98
CA VAL A 165 10.61 -6.20 -4.21
C VAL A 165 9.19 -5.73 -3.89
N CYS A 166 8.53 -6.35 -2.90
CA CYS A 166 7.21 -5.92 -2.45
C CYS A 166 7.19 -4.49 -1.94
N ARG A 167 8.15 -4.10 -1.07
CA ARG A 167 8.25 -2.73 -0.54
C ARG A 167 8.39 -1.72 -1.66
N LYS A 168 9.27 -1.98 -2.63
CA LYS A 168 9.46 -1.10 -3.78
C LYS A 168 8.19 -0.98 -4.62
N HIS A 169 7.51 -2.09 -4.88
CA HIS A 169 6.28 -2.09 -5.67
C HIS A 169 5.12 -1.41 -4.92
N PHE A 170 5.04 -1.59 -3.60
CA PHE A 170 4.10 -0.90 -2.73
C PHE A 170 4.30 0.62 -2.78
N LEU A 171 5.55 1.11 -2.66
CA LEU A 171 5.82 2.55 -2.74
C LEU A 171 5.36 3.15 -4.08
N ALA A 172 5.63 2.46 -5.19
CA ALA A 172 5.16 2.90 -6.51
C ALA A 172 3.62 2.87 -6.61
N SER A 173 2.99 1.82 -6.10
CA SER A 173 1.53 1.66 -6.11
C SER A 173 0.85 2.71 -5.24
N LYS A 174 1.39 2.96 -4.04
CA LYS A 174 0.94 4.00 -3.12
C LYS A 174 0.99 5.37 -3.78
N SER A 175 2.11 5.76 -4.39
CA SER A 175 2.24 7.06 -5.06
C SER A 175 1.18 7.21 -6.15
N PHE A 176 0.98 6.17 -6.97
CA PHE A 176 -0.06 6.16 -7.98
C PHE A 176 -1.48 6.33 -7.39
N LEU A 177 -1.82 5.58 -6.35
CA LEU A 177 -3.14 5.66 -5.72
C LEU A 177 -3.38 7.01 -5.03
N LEU A 178 -2.36 7.60 -4.42
CA LEU A 178 -2.44 8.93 -3.86
C LEU A 178 -2.68 10.00 -4.94
N GLU A 179 -1.91 9.96 -6.04
CA GLU A 179 -1.98 10.96 -7.10
C GLU A 179 -3.30 10.91 -7.91
N ASN A 180 -3.95 9.74 -7.99
CA ASN A 180 -5.11 9.54 -8.86
C ASN A 180 -6.45 9.34 -8.11
N TYR A 181 -6.41 8.99 -6.82
CA TYR A 181 -7.59 8.62 -6.03
C TYR A 181 -7.56 9.22 -4.61
N ASP A 182 -6.64 10.14 -4.32
CA ASP A 182 -6.45 10.79 -3.00
C ASP A 182 -6.32 9.80 -1.84
N PHE A 183 -5.88 8.57 -2.14
CA PHE A 183 -5.89 7.49 -1.17
C PHE A 183 -4.70 7.60 -0.20
N LEU A 184 -5.00 7.93 1.05
CA LEU A 184 -3.96 8.25 2.05
C LEU A 184 -3.42 7.01 2.73
N PHE A 185 -2.09 6.85 2.65
CA PHE A 185 -1.33 5.85 3.41
C PHE A 185 -0.41 6.59 4.39
N PRO A 186 -0.80 6.81 5.66
CA PRO A 186 0.03 7.55 6.60
C PRO A 186 1.36 6.83 6.82
N ILE A 187 2.47 7.53 6.53
CA ILE A 187 3.83 7.03 6.77
C ILE A 187 4.44 7.88 7.89
N ILE A 188 4.89 7.20 8.95
CA ILE A 188 5.60 7.83 10.06
C ILE A 188 7.12 7.76 9.82
N ASN A 189 7.62 6.70 9.18
CA ASN A 189 9.04 6.50 8.88
C ASN A 189 9.26 6.12 7.40
N GLU A 190 10.28 6.69 6.76
CA GLU A 190 10.62 6.37 5.37
C GLU A 190 10.89 4.86 5.20
N GLY A 191 10.20 4.22 4.25
CA GLY A 191 10.30 2.77 4.01
C GLY A 191 9.34 1.89 4.81
N ASP A 192 8.50 2.47 5.68
CA ASP A 192 7.42 1.73 6.33
C ASP A 192 6.32 1.35 5.33
N VAL A 193 5.93 0.08 5.36
CA VAL A 193 4.96 -0.54 4.43
C VAL A 193 3.89 -1.29 5.20
N VAL A 194 4.26 -1.96 6.29
CA VAL A 194 3.32 -2.77 7.08
C VAL A 194 2.32 -1.88 7.79
N ARG A 195 2.77 -0.82 8.46
CA ARG A 195 1.88 0.07 9.22
C ARG A 195 0.83 0.75 8.33
N PRO A 196 1.18 1.33 7.17
CA PRO A 196 0.17 1.85 6.25
C PRO A 196 -0.82 0.79 5.74
N ILE A 197 -0.40 -0.46 5.58
CA ILE A 197 -1.30 -1.55 5.19
C ILE A 197 -2.30 -1.88 6.29
N TYR A 198 -1.85 -1.93 7.54
CA TYR A 198 -2.73 -2.18 8.69
C TYR A 198 -3.67 -1.01 8.98
N TYR A 199 -3.24 0.24 8.73
CA TYR A 199 -4.14 1.40 8.74
C TYR A 199 -5.31 1.20 7.78
N GLN A 200 -5.05 0.59 6.62
CA GLN A 200 -6.04 0.37 5.58
C GLN A 200 -6.89 -0.89 5.75
N ALA A 201 -6.49 -1.85 6.59
CA ALA A 201 -7.13 -3.16 6.69
C ALA A 201 -8.49 -3.19 7.40
N VAL A 202 -8.86 -2.12 8.11
CA VAL A 202 -9.96 -2.14 9.12
C VAL A 202 -9.69 -3.26 10.16
N ILE A 203 -10.47 -3.37 11.25
CA ILE A 203 -10.25 -4.36 12.31
C ILE A 203 -9.95 -5.74 11.72
N PRO A 204 -8.74 -6.29 11.95
CA PRO A 204 -8.40 -7.65 11.54
C PRO A 204 -9.47 -8.65 12.00
N TYR A 205 -9.81 -9.62 11.13
CA TYR A 205 -10.91 -10.57 11.35
C TYR A 205 -10.83 -11.27 12.72
N TYR A 206 -9.61 -11.65 13.15
CA TYR A 206 -9.38 -12.30 14.44
C TYR A 206 -9.65 -11.41 15.67
N LEU A 207 -9.75 -10.09 15.48
CA LEU A 207 -10.14 -9.14 16.53
C LEU A 207 -11.65 -8.89 16.57
N GLN A 208 -12.40 -9.20 15.51
CA GLN A 208 -13.80 -8.77 15.36
C GLN A 208 -14.72 -9.21 16.50
N SER A 209 -14.73 -10.48 16.90
CA SER A 209 -15.69 -10.95 17.93
C SER A 209 -15.42 -10.33 19.30
N LYS A 210 -14.15 -10.21 19.67
CA LYS A 210 -13.74 -9.66 20.98
C LYS A 210 -13.86 -8.13 20.99
N PHE A 211 -13.58 -7.50 19.86
CA PHE A 211 -13.82 -6.07 19.66
C PHE A 211 -15.30 -5.73 19.70
N ALA A 212 -16.15 -6.46 18.98
CA ALA A 212 -17.59 -6.25 18.97
C ALA A 212 -18.17 -6.40 20.38
N LYS A 213 -17.79 -7.46 21.11
CA LYS A 213 -18.20 -7.63 22.52
C LYS A 213 -17.78 -6.46 23.39
N TRP A 214 -16.50 -6.08 23.32
CA TRP A 214 -15.97 -4.96 24.11
C TRP A 214 -16.66 -3.63 23.78
N LEU A 215 -16.97 -3.40 22.49
CA LEU A 215 -17.62 -2.18 22.01
C LEU A 215 -19.08 -2.12 22.46
N VAL A 216 -19.85 -3.21 22.34
CA VAL A 216 -21.26 -3.25 22.77
C VAL A 216 -21.41 -2.97 24.26
N GLU A 217 -20.45 -3.39 25.09
CA GLU A 217 -20.46 -3.11 26.53
C GLU A 217 -20.20 -1.62 26.87
N ARG A 218 -19.71 -0.81 25.92
CA ARG A 218 -19.15 0.53 26.20
C ARG A 218 -19.57 1.63 25.24
N PHE A 219 -20.27 1.30 24.16
CA PHE A 219 -20.50 2.24 23.06
C PHE A 219 -21.22 3.52 23.54
N GLU A 220 -22.12 3.44 24.52
CA GLU A 220 -22.80 4.61 25.09
C GLU A 220 -21.81 5.60 25.69
N GLN A 221 -20.87 5.13 26.53
CA GLN A 221 -19.85 5.97 27.15
C GLN A 221 -18.87 6.52 26.12
N LEU A 222 -18.57 5.75 25.07
CA LEU A 222 -17.66 6.15 24.01
C LEU A 222 -18.26 7.23 23.09
N LEU A 223 -19.59 7.29 22.98
CA LEU A 223 -20.29 8.32 22.20
C LEU A 223 -20.25 9.71 22.83
N ASP A 224 -19.92 9.82 24.12
CA ASP A 224 -19.78 11.10 24.81
C ASP A 224 -18.50 11.85 24.39
N PHE A 225 -17.56 11.18 23.71
CA PHE A 225 -16.29 11.76 23.28
C PHE A 225 -16.30 12.16 21.80
N SER A 226 -15.68 13.31 21.51
CA SER A 226 -15.41 13.77 20.15
C SER A 226 -14.43 12.82 19.44
N ILE A 227 -14.40 12.84 18.10
CA ILE A 227 -13.49 11.98 17.33
C ILE A 227 -12.02 12.33 17.58
N ASP A 228 -11.76 13.59 17.95
CA ASP A 228 -10.41 14.13 18.19
C ASP A 228 -9.90 13.78 19.61
N ASP A 229 -10.80 13.69 20.59
CA ASP A 229 -10.45 13.34 21.98
C ASP A 229 -10.37 11.83 22.22
N LEU A 230 -11.16 11.07 21.45
CA LEU A 230 -11.31 9.63 21.62
C LEU A 230 -9.98 8.84 21.59
N PRO A 231 -8.99 9.14 20.71
CA PRO A 231 -7.67 8.51 20.77
C PRO A 231 -6.99 8.59 22.15
N ASN A 232 -7.05 9.76 22.80
CA ASN A 232 -6.39 9.99 24.08
C ASN A 232 -7.12 9.30 25.24
N VAL A 233 -8.45 9.23 25.14
CA VAL A 233 -9.30 8.50 26.10
C VAL A 233 -9.02 7.00 26.02
N LEU A 234 -9.06 6.43 24.81
CA LEU A 234 -8.82 5.00 24.55
C LEU A 234 -7.41 4.55 24.97
N GLN A 235 -6.42 5.43 24.89
CA GLN A 235 -5.06 5.13 25.34
C GLN A 235 -4.99 4.85 26.86
N LYS A 236 -5.88 5.44 27.66
CA LYS A 236 -5.94 5.30 29.12
C LYS A 236 -7.05 4.35 29.58
N GLU A 237 -7.77 3.74 28.64
CA GLU A 237 -8.95 2.94 28.91
C GLU A 237 -8.57 1.58 29.52
N LYS A 238 -8.79 1.44 30.84
CA LYS A 238 -8.40 0.27 31.63
C LYS A 238 -9.12 -1.00 31.22
N SER A 239 -10.33 -0.90 30.66
CA SER A 239 -11.03 -2.10 30.21
C SER A 239 -10.30 -2.86 29.09
N LEU A 240 -9.44 -2.17 28.35
CA LEU A 240 -8.61 -2.80 27.33
C LEU A 240 -7.51 -3.71 27.93
N ASP A 241 -7.23 -3.62 29.22
CA ASP A 241 -6.31 -4.56 29.88
C ASP A 241 -6.89 -5.98 30.01
N TYR A 242 -8.21 -6.11 29.89
CA TYR A 242 -8.93 -7.38 29.95
C TYR A 242 -9.29 -7.96 28.57
N VAL A 243 -8.99 -7.23 27.50
CA VAL A 243 -9.12 -7.75 26.12
C VAL A 243 -7.78 -8.36 25.68
N PRO A 244 -7.74 -9.17 24.60
CA PRO A 244 -6.47 -9.75 24.15
C PRO A 244 -5.44 -8.67 23.86
N PRO A 245 -4.14 -8.95 24.11
CA PRO A 245 -3.06 -7.99 23.87
C PRO A 245 -3.09 -7.39 22.47
N ARG A 246 -3.47 -8.18 21.46
CA ARG A 246 -3.57 -7.70 20.07
C ARG A 246 -4.69 -6.67 19.87
N LEU A 247 -5.84 -6.84 20.52
CA LEU A 247 -6.91 -5.83 20.45
C LEU A 247 -6.50 -4.56 21.21
N ARG A 248 -5.96 -4.73 22.41
CA ARG A 248 -5.43 -3.61 23.19
C ARG A 248 -4.40 -2.84 22.39
N ASN A 249 -3.48 -3.54 21.74
CA ASN A 249 -2.46 -2.94 20.90
C ASN A 249 -3.07 -2.20 19.71
N PHE A 250 -4.04 -2.80 18.99
CA PHE A 250 -4.74 -2.13 17.91
C PHE A 250 -5.38 -0.80 18.37
N VAL A 251 -5.97 -0.77 19.57
CA VAL A 251 -6.62 0.43 20.09
C VAL A 251 -5.63 1.46 20.65
N GLN A 252 -4.57 1.03 21.33
CA GLN A 252 -3.69 1.92 22.11
C GLN A 252 -2.37 2.29 21.43
N GLN A 253 -1.89 1.49 20.47
CA GLN A 253 -0.61 1.74 19.82
C GLN A 253 -0.67 2.95 18.90
N SER A 254 0.39 3.76 18.92
CA SER A 254 0.48 4.99 18.12
C SER A 254 0.31 4.73 16.62
N GLU A 255 0.61 3.51 16.18
CA GLU A 255 0.43 3.05 14.81
C GLU A 255 -1.02 2.95 14.33
N THR A 256 -1.96 2.62 15.22
CA THR A 256 -3.31 2.19 14.85
C THR A 256 -4.40 2.92 15.61
N ARG A 257 -4.04 3.71 16.63
CA ARG A 257 -4.96 4.38 17.55
C ARG A 257 -5.97 5.30 16.86
N ASP A 258 -5.53 6.11 15.91
CA ASP A 258 -6.43 7.08 15.25
C ASP A 258 -7.45 6.36 14.36
N THR A 259 -7.02 5.31 13.65
CA THR A 259 -7.90 4.42 12.88
C THR A 259 -8.88 3.70 13.79
N ALA A 260 -8.39 3.15 14.90
CA ALA A 260 -9.23 2.47 15.88
C ALA A 260 -10.29 3.42 16.46
N ALA A 261 -9.92 4.66 16.80
CA ALA A 261 -10.86 5.65 17.32
C ALA A 261 -11.97 6.00 16.33
N LYS A 262 -11.64 6.31 15.07
CA LYS A 262 -12.64 6.60 14.03
C LYS A 262 -13.63 5.44 13.85
N LEU A 263 -13.10 4.23 13.78
CA LEU A 263 -13.88 3.02 13.60
C LEU A 263 -14.77 2.71 14.80
N ILE A 264 -14.23 2.82 16.02
CA ILE A 264 -15.00 2.72 17.27
C ILE A 264 -16.17 3.70 17.26
N GLN A 265 -15.93 4.96 16.88
CA GLN A 265 -16.97 5.98 16.90
C GLN A 265 -18.05 5.72 15.84
N GLN A 266 -17.68 5.34 14.61
CA GLN A 266 -18.64 4.99 13.56
C GLN A 266 -19.50 3.78 13.96
N MET A 267 -18.88 2.73 14.48
CA MET A 267 -19.60 1.54 14.93
C MET A 267 -20.48 1.82 16.15
N ALA A 268 -20.03 2.64 17.10
CA ALA A 268 -20.85 3.06 18.24
C ALA A 268 -22.10 3.84 17.79
N LYS A 269 -21.95 4.76 16.83
CA LYS A 269 -23.08 5.50 16.22
C LYS A 269 -24.05 4.54 15.53
N ALA A 270 -23.53 3.58 14.77
CA ALA A 270 -24.35 2.57 14.11
C ALA A 270 -25.13 1.71 15.13
N ILE A 271 -24.49 1.21 16.19
CA ILE A 271 -25.15 0.44 17.25
C ILE A 271 -26.32 1.24 17.84
N ARG A 272 -26.12 2.52 18.16
CA ARG A 272 -27.17 3.39 18.71
C ARG A 272 -28.35 3.53 17.75
N LEU A 273 -28.11 3.67 16.45
CA LEU A 273 -29.17 3.76 15.43
C LEU A 273 -29.98 2.47 15.28
N PHE A 274 -29.39 1.30 15.55
CA PHE A 274 -30.10 0.02 15.48
C PHE A 274 -30.83 -0.36 16.78
N GLN A 275 -30.50 0.29 17.90
CA GLN A 275 -31.19 0.10 19.18
C GLN A 275 -32.36 1.06 19.42
N SER A 276 -32.42 2.15 18.65
CA SER A 276 -33.53 3.13 18.61
C SER A 276 -34.64 2.70 17.67
#